data_AF-A0A0A2VAB1-F1
#
_entry.id   AF-A0A0A2VAB1-F1
#
_cell.length_a   1.000
_cell.length_b   1.000
_cell.length_c   1.000
_cell.angle_alpha   90.00
_cell.angle_beta   90.00
_cell.angle_gamma   90.00
#
_symmetry.space_group_name_H-M   'P 1'
#
loop_
_entity.id
_entity.type
_entity.pdbx_description
1 polymer ?
#
loop_
_entity_poly.entity_id
_entity_poly.type
_entity_poly.pdbx_seq_one_letter_code
_entity_poly.pdbx_strand_id
1 'polypeptide(L)'
;MKRMILFLFLFVILAACAEEEKGNEDVTIKPIELTDREKKLVSATGISYTKYFEMNGSLGEGEDLVTTFTYYKDGEFLKGGSKMFGALKTTYEDDLLSFAMLKDEELAHLYMGDGNGLGGSKATIPEDLGMSTYGGLSEKHTLVKGEEAYVAYWVASGDNSISSGGMGDPTKLPEVIKEEDFAIVMSVEIKDKEDINH
;
A
#
# COMPACT_ATOMS: atom_id res chain seq x y z
N MET A 1 69.90 -10.23 -14.89
CA MET A 1 68.88 -9.68 -13.98
C MET A 1 67.88 -8.82 -14.78
N LYS A 2 66.93 -9.42 -15.50
CA LYS A 2 65.97 -8.64 -16.34
C LYS A 2 64.70 -9.40 -16.77
N ARG A 3 64.30 -10.47 -16.06
CA ARG A 3 63.19 -11.34 -16.49
C ARG A 3 62.15 -11.68 -15.41
N MET A 4 62.14 -10.96 -14.29
CA MET A 4 61.30 -11.33 -13.14
C MET A 4 60.48 -10.16 -12.59
N ILE A 5 59.92 -9.32 -13.48
CA ILE A 5 59.01 -8.21 -13.09
C ILE A 5 57.68 -8.27 -13.88
N LEU A 6 57.52 -9.22 -14.82
CA LEU A 6 56.34 -9.27 -15.70
C LEU A 6 55.23 -10.24 -15.24
N PHE A 7 55.27 -10.76 -14.01
CA PHE A 7 54.25 -11.67 -13.48
C PHE A 7 53.46 -11.10 -12.29
N LEU A 8 53.84 -9.94 -11.76
CA LEU A 8 53.15 -9.33 -10.61
C LEU A 8 52.05 -8.32 -11.00
N PHE A 9 51.90 -8.02 -12.29
CA PHE A 9 50.89 -7.05 -12.78
C PHE A 9 49.59 -7.71 -13.28
N LEU A 10 49.54 -9.05 -13.36
CA LEU A 10 48.37 -9.78 -13.91
C LEU A 10 47.33 -10.17 -12.84
N PHE A 11 47.66 -10.05 -11.55
CA PHE A 11 46.74 -10.45 -10.46
C PHE A 11 45.88 -9.31 -9.89
N VAL A 12 46.09 -8.06 -10.32
CA VAL A 12 45.35 -6.90 -9.78
C VAL A 12 44.06 -6.60 -10.56
N ILE A 13 43.82 -7.24 -11.70
CA ILE A 13 42.70 -6.89 -12.60
C ILE A 13 41.42 -7.70 -12.32
N LEU A 14 41.45 -8.69 -11.41
CA LEU A 14 40.27 -9.53 -11.12
C LEU A 14 39.43 -9.10 -9.90
N ALA A 15 39.71 -7.94 -9.30
CA ALA A 15 38.93 -7.40 -8.17
C ALA A 15 37.89 -6.35 -8.59
N ALA A 16 37.57 -6.24 -9.88
CA ALA A 16 36.33 -5.60 -10.30
C ALA A 16 35.22 -6.64 -10.21
N CYS A 17 34.73 -6.89 -8.99
CA CYS A 17 33.36 -7.35 -8.85
C CYS A 17 32.51 -6.29 -9.56
N ALA A 18 31.99 -6.66 -10.72
CA ALA A 18 30.75 -6.09 -11.16
C ALA A 18 29.75 -6.43 -10.04
N GLU A 19 29.50 -5.48 -9.14
CA GLU A 19 28.15 -5.32 -8.65
C GLU A 19 27.32 -5.19 -9.92
N GLU A 20 26.70 -6.29 -10.33
CA GLU A 20 25.47 -6.20 -11.08
C GLU A 20 24.60 -5.28 -10.23
N GLU A 21 24.49 -4.01 -10.64
CA GLU A 21 23.37 -3.16 -10.24
C GLU A 21 22.16 -4.06 -10.42
N LYS A 22 21.58 -4.53 -9.31
CA LYS A 22 20.26 -5.16 -9.33
C LYS A 22 19.37 -4.09 -9.95
N GLY A 23 19.12 -4.23 -11.25
CA GLY A 23 18.25 -3.32 -11.97
C GLY A 23 16.95 -3.24 -11.19
N ASN A 24 16.44 -2.02 -11.00
CA ASN A 24 15.20 -1.78 -10.27
C ASN A 24 14.13 -2.78 -10.75
N GLU A 25 13.79 -3.75 -9.91
CA GLU A 25 12.69 -4.65 -10.20
C GLU A 25 11.40 -3.89 -9.96
N ASP A 26 10.50 -3.91 -10.95
CA ASP A 26 9.21 -3.24 -10.86
C ASP A 26 8.49 -3.62 -9.56
N VAL A 27 8.13 -2.61 -8.77
CA VAL A 27 7.39 -2.85 -7.53
C VAL A 27 5.96 -3.21 -7.90
N THR A 28 5.47 -4.31 -7.34
CA THR A 28 4.12 -4.82 -7.61
C THR A 28 3.37 -5.09 -6.32
N ILE A 29 2.06 -4.88 -6.37
CA ILE A 29 1.12 -5.16 -5.29
C ILE A 29 0.06 -6.15 -5.80
N LYS A 30 -0.22 -7.19 -5.03
CA LYS A 30 -1.16 -8.24 -5.42
C LYS A 30 -2.06 -8.62 -4.24
N PRO A 31 -3.39 -8.72 -4.40
CA PRO A 31 -4.27 -9.16 -3.33
C PRO A 31 -3.97 -10.61 -2.93
N ILE A 32 -4.00 -10.87 -1.61
CA ILE A 32 -3.84 -12.21 -1.04
C ILE A 32 -5.21 -12.76 -0.66
N GLU A 33 -5.51 -13.98 -1.11
CA GLU A 33 -6.61 -14.77 -0.57
C GLU A 33 -6.14 -15.55 0.65
N LEU A 34 -6.75 -15.24 1.80
CA LEU A 34 -6.47 -15.98 3.03
C LEU A 34 -6.97 -17.42 2.95
N THR A 35 -6.18 -18.33 3.52
CA THR A 35 -6.59 -19.70 3.80
C THR A 35 -7.71 -19.72 4.85
N ASP A 36 -8.46 -20.83 4.92
CA ASP A 36 -9.52 -21.00 5.93
C ASP A 36 -9.00 -20.88 7.37
N ARG A 37 -7.75 -21.28 7.60
CA ARG A 37 -7.12 -21.15 8.91
C ARG A 37 -6.84 -19.69 9.24
N GLU A 38 -6.28 -18.93 8.31
CA GLU A 38 -6.00 -17.49 8.49
C GLU A 38 -7.28 -16.70 8.68
N LYS A 39 -8.33 -16.99 7.89
CA LYS A 39 -9.66 -16.38 8.08
C LYS A 39 -10.18 -16.56 9.50
N LYS A 40 -10.06 -17.77 10.08
CA LYS A 40 -10.47 -18.04 11.46
C LYS A 40 -9.63 -17.25 12.47
N LEU A 41 -8.31 -17.17 12.27
CA LEU A 41 -7.42 -16.42 13.17
C LEU A 41 -7.75 -14.92 13.15
N VAL A 42 -7.91 -14.34 11.96
CA VAL A 42 -8.23 -12.91 11.80
C VAL A 42 -9.62 -12.60 12.36
N SER A 43 -10.61 -13.47 12.16
CA SER A 43 -11.96 -13.26 12.71
C SER A 43 -12.01 -13.17 14.24
N ALA A 44 -11.02 -13.75 14.94
CA ALA A 44 -10.92 -13.70 16.39
C ALA A 44 -10.33 -12.37 16.93
N THR A 45 -9.81 -11.51 16.05
CA THR A 45 -9.17 -10.23 16.43
C THR A 45 -10.17 -9.09 16.68
N GLY A 46 -11.43 -9.25 16.23
CA GLY A 46 -12.44 -8.20 16.33
C GLY A 46 -12.28 -7.06 15.33
N ILE A 47 -11.26 -7.09 14.46
CA ILE A 47 -11.09 -6.11 13.39
C ILE A 47 -12.22 -6.29 12.37
N SER A 48 -12.93 -5.19 12.08
CA SER A 48 -14.14 -5.19 11.25
C SER A 48 -13.82 -5.44 9.78
N TYR A 49 -12.70 -4.92 9.30
CA TYR A 49 -12.30 -5.02 7.91
C TYR A 49 -10.78 -5.15 7.77
N THR A 50 -10.30 -6.06 6.93
CA THR A 50 -8.89 -6.14 6.59
C THR A 50 -8.68 -6.59 5.14
N LYS A 51 -7.75 -5.94 4.45
CA LYS A 51 -7.20 -6.38 3.16
C LYS A 51 -5.72 -6.68 3.31
N TYR A 52 -5.29 -7.73 2.61
CA TYR A 52 -3.91 -8.21 2.61
C TYR A 52 -3.39 -8.23 1.18
N PHE A 53 -2.15 -7.81 1.04
CA PHE A 53 -1.45 -7.70 -0.22
C PHE A 53 -0.04 -8.25 -0.09
N GLU A 54 0.42 -8.86 -1.17
CA GLU A 54 1.80 -9.31 -1.37
C GLU A 54 2.51 -8.23 -2.20
N MET A 55 3.66 -7.79 -1.70
CA MET A 55 4.54 -6.81 -2.33
C MET A 55 5.81 -7.51 -2.84
N ASN A 56 6.21 -7.17 -4.06
CA ASN A 56 7.42 -7.69 -4.69
C ASN A 56 8.15 -6.57 -5.45
N GLY A 57 9.48 -6.64 -5.56
CA GLY A 57 10.31 -5.71 -6.34
C GLY A 57 11.18 -4.79 -5.45
N SER A 58 11.72 -3.72 -6.03
CA SER A 58 12.63 -2.82 -5.31
C SER A 58 12.37 -1.35 -5.63
N LEU A 59 12.39 -0.52 -4.59
CA LEU A 59 12.41 0.94 -4.72
C LEU A 59 13.82 1.40 -5.11
N GLY A 60 13.90 2.44 -5.93
CA GLY A 60 15.15 3.11 -6.25
C GLY A 60 15.76 3.82 -5.06
N GLU A 61 17.05 4.18 -5.18
CA GLU A 61 17.72 5.00 -4.17
C GLU A 61 17.00 6.34 -4.00
N GLY A 62 16.73 6.72 -2.75
CA GLY A 62 16.02 7.96 -2.44
C GLY A 62 14.50 7.90 -2.58
N GLU A 63 13.95 6.77 -3.05
CA GLU A 63 12.50 6.55 -3.16
C GLU A 63 11.90 5.97 -1.87
N ASP A 64 10.60 6.15 -1.70
CA ASP A 64 9.80 5.60 -0.62
C ASP A 64 8.43 5.16 -1.13
N LEU A 65 7.83 4.19 -0.43
CA LEU A 65 6.44 3.80 -0.65
C LEU A 65 5.55 4.61 0.30
N VAL A 66 4.78 5.53 -0.27
CA VAL A 66 3.83 6.35 0.48
C VAL A 66 2.47 5.69 0.43
N THR A 67 1.91 5.42 1.60
CA THR A 67 0.54 4.96 1.74
C THR A 67 -0.34 6.08 2.27
N THR A 68 -1.51 6.26 1.69
CA THR A 68 -2.42 7.35 2.06
C THR A 68 -3.82 6.82 2.36
N PHE A 69 -4.40 7.29 3.47
CA PHE A 69 -5.83 7.22 3.73
C PHE A 69 -6.47 8.55 3.36
N THR A 70 -7.42 8.51 2.44
CA THR A 70 -8.17 9.67 1.96
C THR A 70 -9.65 9.51 2.27
N TYR A 71 -10.31 10.61 2.64
CA TYR A 71 -11.70 10.61 3.07
C TYR A 71 -12.56 11.38 2.07
N TYR A 72 -13.74 10.85 1.76
CA TYR A 72 -14.72 11.49 0.89
C TYR A 72 -16.07 11.58 1.59
N LYS A 73 -16.78 12.67 1.32
CA LYS A 73 -18.18 12.84 1.72
C LYS A 73 -18.97 13.34 0.52
N ASP A 74 -20.09 12.70 0.24
CA ASP A 74 -20.96 13.03 -0.91
C ASP A 74 -20.15 13.08 -2.24
N GLY A 75 -19.19 12.16 -2.39
CA GLY A 75 -18.26 12.11 -3.52
C GLY A 75 -17.15 13.19 -3.55
N GLU A 76 -17.15 14.14 -2.62
CA GLU A 76 -16.15 15.20 -2.54
C GLU A 76 -15.01 14.85 -1.58
N PHE A 77 -13.77 15.15 -2.00
CA PHE A 77 -12.59 15.00 -1.15
C PHE A 77 -12.70 15.87 0.10
N LEU A 78 -12.67 15.24 1.27
CA LEU A 78 -12.55 15.96 2.53
C LEU A 78 -11.09 16.38 2.72
N LYS A 79 -10.88 17.65 3.01
CA LYS A 79 -9.53 18.18 3.28
C LYS A 79 -8.89 17.40 4.44
N GLY A 80 -7.82 16.69 4.12
CA GLY A 80 -7.04 15.92 5.09
C GLY A 80 -6.95 14.47 4.68
N GLY A 81 -5.82 13.85 5.02
CA GLY A 81 -5.54 12.45 4.78
C GLY A 81 -4.42 12.02 5.70
N SER A 82 -4.38 10.75 6.06
CA SER A 82 -3.29 10.20 6.85
C SER A 82 -2.28 9.57 5.91
N LYS A 83 -1.12 10.20 5.77
CA LYS A 83 0.01 9.63 5.04
C LYS A 83 0.89 8.83 5.98
N MET A 84 1.36 7.70 5.49
CA MET A 84 2.33 6.84 6.14
C MET A 84 3.46 6.60 5.17
N PHE A 85 4.68 6.88 5.60
CA PHE A 85 5.90 6.83 4.81
C PHE A 85 7.09 6.57 5.73
N GLY A 86 8.27 6.41 5.16
CA GLY A 86 9.44 5.92 5.87
C GLY A 86 9.48 4.40 5.89
N ALA A 87 9.08 3.75 4.78
CA ALA A 87 9.18 2.31 4.66
C ALA A 87 10.63 1.89 4.99
N LEU A 88 10.78 1.01 5.98
CA LEU A 88 12.11 0.57 6.44
C LEU A 88 12.82 -0.30 5.40
N LYS A 89 12.07 -0.78 4.41
CA LYS A 89 12.54 -1.67 3.35
C LYS A 89 12.48 -0.98 1.99
N THR A 90 13.55 -1.14 1.23
CA THR A 90 13.65 -0.74 -0.19
C THR A 90 13.52 -1.93 -1.13
N THR A 91 13.42 -3.14 -0.61
CA THR A 91 13.27 -4.39 -1.37
C THR A 91 12.20 -5.24 -0.73
N TYR A 92 11.31 -5.78 -1.55
CA TYR A 92 10.17 -6.59 -1.17
C TYR A 92 10.29 -7.97 -1.82
N GLU A 93 10.29 -9.02 -1.00
CA GLU A 93 10.34 -10.41 -1.44
C GLU A 93 9.14 -11.14 -0.81
N ASP A 94 8.00 -11.16 -1.52
CA ASP A 94 6.71 -11.63 -1.01
C ASP A 94 6.32 -10.99 0.34
N ASP A 95 6.63 -9.70 0.49
CA ASP A 95 6.38 -8.98 1.74
C ASP A 95 4.89 -8.67 1.92
N LEU A 96 4.40 -8.78 3.16
CA LEU A 96 3.00 -8.53 3.47
C LEU A 96 2.75 -7.03 3.66
N LEU A 97 1.80 -6.48 2.91
CA LEU A 97 1.17 -5.20 3.21
C LEU A 97 -0.30 -5.45 3.60
N SER A 98 -0.75 -4.83 4.68
CA SER A 98 -2.10 -5.00 5.20
C SER A 98 -2.74 -3.67 5.54
N PHE A 99 -4.04 -3.60 5.31
CA PHE A 99 -4.87 -2.46 5.63
C PHE A 99 -6.04 -2.94 6.45
N ALA A 100 -6.20 -2.40 7.66
CA ALA A 100 -7.25 -2.78 8.57
C ALA A 100 -8.04 -1.56 9.03
N MET A 101 -9.34 -1.76 9.23
CA MET A 101 -10.21 -0.80 9.85
C MET A 101 -10.98 -1.47 10.99
N LEU A 102 -10.93 -0.83 12.15
CA LEU A 102 -11.79 -1.13 13.28
C LEU A 102 -12.73 0.06 13.47
N LYS A 103 -14.04 -0.16 13.30
CA LYS A 103 -15.05 0.86 13.52
C LYS A 103 -15.51 0.83 14.98
N ASP A 104 -15.43 1.98 15.63
CA ASP A 104 -16.14 2.34 16.86
C ASP A 104 -17.33 3.25 16.50
N GLU A 105 -18.16 3.66 17.47
CA GLU A 105 -19.39 4.45 17.25
C GLU A 105 -19.16 5.65 16.31
N GLU A 106 -18.23 6.54 16.66
CA GLU A 106 -17.94 7.78 15.90
C GLU A 106 -16.56 7.76 15.21
N LEU A 107 -15.75 6.72 15.43
CA LEU A 107 -14.35 6.69 15.01
C LEU A 107 -14.01 5.44 14.19
N ALA A 108 -13.37 5.65 13.04
CA ALA A 108 -12.62 4.63 12.33
C ALA A 108 -11.18 4.63 12.84
N HIS A 109 -10.74 3.52 13.42
CA HIS A 109 -9.33 3.24 13.65
C HIS A 109 -8.76 2.57 12.41
N LEU A 110 -7.82 3.25 11.76
CA LEU A 110 -7.20 2.81 10.51
C LEU A 110 -5.81 2.31 10.82
N TYR A 111 -5.46 1.17 10.25
CA TYR A 111 -4.20 0.50 10.50
C TYR A 111 -3.56 0.09 9.18
N MET A 112 -2.24 0.22 9.12
CA MET A 112 -1.40 -0.31 8.06
C MET A 112 -0.28 -1.13 8.70
N GLY A 113 -0.08 -2.36 8.21
CA GLY A 113 1.00 -3.22 8.66
C GLY A 113 1.81 -3.78 7.50
N ASP A 114 3.13 -3.85 7.67
CA ASP A 114 4.11 -4.26 6.65
C ASP A 114 4.88 -5.55 7.05
N GLY A 115 4.29 -6.34 7.95
CA GLY A 115 4.91 -7.52 8.55
C GLY A 115 5.97 -7.23 9.63
N ASN A 116 6.51 -6.02 9.71
CA ASN A 116 7.54 -5.62 10.68
C ASN A 116 7.05 -4.59 11.69
N GLY A 117 6.00 -3.85 11.36
CA GLY A 117 5.37 -2.87 12.22
C GLY A 117 3.89 -2.69 11.90
N LEU A 118 3.26 -1.92 12.77
CA LEU A 118 1.89 -1.45 12.61
C LEU A 118 1.90 0.04 12.85
N GLY A 119 1.43 0.82 11.89
CA GLY A 119 1.08 2.21 12.14
C GLY A 119 -0.42 2.40 11.96
N GLY A 120 -0.93 3.51 12.45
CA GLY A 120 -2.35 3.78 12.35
C GLY A 120 -2.72 5.24 12.55
N SER A 121 -3.94 5.54 12.15
CA SER A 121 -4.56 6.84 12.30
C SER A 121 -6.01 6.66 12.76
N LYS A 122 -6.69 7.78 12.98
CA LYS A 122 -8.11 7.79 13.29
C LYS A 122 -8.83 8.75 12.36
N ALA A 123 -10.05 8.39 11.98
CA ALA A 123 -10.96 9.24 11.23
C ALA A 123 -12.30 9.33 11.97
N THR A 124 -12.92 10.50 11.97
CA THR A 124 -14.30 10.64 12.42
C THR A 124 -15.22 10.17 11.31
N ILE A 125 -16.18 9.32 11.66
CA ILE A 125 -17.21 8.81 10.76
C ILE A 125 -18.53 9.52 11.11
N PRO A 126 -19.35 9.92 10.12
CA PRO A 126 -20.71 10.39 10.37
C PRO A 126 -21.57 9.36 11.14
N GLU A 127 -22.37 9.85 12.09
CA GLU A 127 -23.22 9.02 12.97
C GLU A 127 -24.40 8.37 12.25
N ASP A 128 -24.82 8.94 11.12
CA ASP A 128 -26.03 8.60 10.37
C ASP A 128 -25.81 7.54 9.28
N LEU A 129 -24.68 6.83 9.29
CA LEU A 129 -24.39 5.75 8.35
C LEU A 129 -25.00 4.41 8.79
N GLY A 130 -25.85 3.85 7.93
CA GLY A 130 -26.54 2.58 8.17
C GLY A 130 -25.82 1.38 7.57
N MET A 131 -25.66 1.36 6.24
CA MET A 131 -25.05 0.24 5.52
C MET A 131 -23.60 0.54 5.13
N SER A 132 -22.77 -0.49 5.06
CA SER A 132 -21.40 -0.34 4.56
C SER A 132 -20.93 -1.55 3.76
N THR A 133 -20.04 -1.29 2.82
CA THR A 133 -19.37 -2.31 2.02
C THR A 133 -17.93 -1.91 1.78
N TYR A 134 -17.16 -2.84 1.24
CA TYR A 134 -15.75 -2.64 1.03
C TYR A 134 -15.29 -3.30 -0.25
N GLY A 135 -14.25 -2.73 -0.84
CA GLY A 135 -13.65 -3.22 -2.07
C GLY A 135 -12.14 -3.09 -2.04
N GLY A 136 -11.51 -3.66 -3.06
CA GLY A 136 -10.07 -3.63 -3.21
C GLY A 136 -9.63 -4.11 -4.58
N LEU A 137 -8.33 -4.00 -4.82
CA LEU A 137 -7.66 -4.65 -5.94
C LEU A 137 -8.09 -6.12 -6.04
N SER A 138 -8.45 -6.54 -7.25
CA SER A 138 -8.80 -7.93 -7.58
C SER A 138 -7.66 -8.67 -8.26
N GLU A 139 -6.70 -7.95 -8.84
CA GLU A 139 -5.59 -8.50 -9.62
C GLU A 139 -4.27 -7.83 -9.23
N LYS A 140 -3.16 -8.39 -9.69
CA LYS A 140 -1.83 -7.81 -9.52
C LYS A 140 -1.74 -6.48 -10.26
N HIS A 141 -1.14 -5.48 -9.62
CA HIS A 141 -0.85 -4.18 -10.21
C HIS A 141 0.63 -3.83 -10.03
N THR A 142 1.23 -3.24 -11.07
CA THR A 142 2.60 -2.71 -11.02
C THR A 142 2.54 -1.23 -10.69
N LEU A 143 3.26 -0.82 -9.66
CA LEU A 143 3.32 0.57 -9.23
C LEU A 143 4.25 1.37 -10.14
N VAL A 144 3.80 2.56 -10.52
CA VAL A 144 4.60 3.50 -11.32
C VAL A 144 4.91 4.71 -10.45
N LYS A 145 6.16 5.18 -10.51
CA LYS A 145 6.60 6.36 -9.76
C LYS A 145 5.75 7.59 -10.10
N GLY A 146 5.28 8.27 -9.07
CA GLY A 146 4.43 9.46 -9.21
C GLY A 146 2.99 9.19 -9.65
N GLU A 147 2.57 7.92 -9.74
CA GLU A 147 1.20 7.53 -10.01
C GLU A 147 0.58 6.90 -8.75
N GLU A 148 -0.55 7.47 -8.32
CA GLU A 148 -1.32 6.94 -7.19
C GLU A 148 -2.12 5.71 -7.63
N ALA A 149 -1.96 4.60 -6.89
CA ALA A 149 -2.75 3.39 -7.07
C ALA A 149 -3.71 3.20 -5.90
N TYR A 150 -5.01 3.17 -6.16
CA TYR A 150 -6.07 2.84 -5.21
C TYR A 150 -6.14 1.32 -5.00
N VAL A 151 -5.96 0.89 -3.75
CA VAL A 151 -5.76 -0.52 -3.42
C VAL A 151 -6.92 -1.11 -2.63
N ALA A 152 -7.59 -0.30 -1.83
CA ALA A 152 -8.73 -0.69 -1.04
C ALA A 152 -9.63 0.52 -0.75
N TYR A 153 -10.90 0.24 -0.48
CA TYR A 153 -11.81 1.24 0.06
C TYR A 153 -12.83 0.60 1.00
N TRP A 154 -13.40 1.45 1.84
CA TRP A 154 -14.63 1.20 2.59
C TRP A 154 -15.59 2.36 2.28
N VAL A 155 -16.83 2.03 1.93
CA VAL A 155 -17.89 2.99 1.65
C VAL A 155 -19.08 2.71 2.56
N ALA A 156 -19.84 3.74 2.86
CA ALA A 156 -21.03 3.64 3.66
C ALA A 156 -22.09 4.65 3.24
N SER A 157 -23.35 4.23 3.42
CA SER A 157 -24.54 5.00 3.14
C SER A 157 -25.41 5.11 4.38
N GLY A 158 -26.06 6.26 4.56
CA GLY A 158 -27.17 6.47 5.48
C GLY A 158 -28.50 5.91 4.96
N ASP A 159 -28.60 5.61 3.66
CA ASP A 159 -29.75 4.94 3.09
C ASP A 159 -29.74 3.42 3.39
N ASN A 160 -30.90 2.79 3.22
CA ASN A 160 -31.06 1.33 3.34
C ASN A 160 -30.58 0.56 2.09
N SER A 161 -29.70 1.16 1.29
CA SER A 161 -29.09 0.55 0.12
C SER A 161 -27.65 1.03 -0.03
N ILE A 162 -26.79 0.18 -0.59
CA ILE A 162 -25.41 0.53 -0.89
C ILE A 162 -25.01 -0.07 -2.24
N SER A 163 -24.35 0.72 -3.07
CA SER A 163 -23.73 0.24 -4.31
C SER A 163 -22.51 -0.61 -3.96
N SER A 164 -22.41 -1.78 -4.59
CA SER A 164 -21.20 -2.60 -4.54
C SER A 164 -20.47 -2.51 -5.87
N GLY A 165 -19.18 -2.18 -5.83
CA GLY A 165 -18.32 -2.13 -7.00
C GLY A 165 -17.04 -2.93 -6.82
N GLY A 166 -16.30 -3.12 -7.91
CA GLY A 166 -14.88 -3.46 -7.85
C GLY A 166 -14.01 -2.20 -7.79
N MET A 167 -12.69 -2.36 -7.66
CA MET A 167 -11.76 -1.24 -7.84
C MET A 167 -11.72 -0.77 -9.30
N GLY A 168 -11.91 -1.68 -10.26
CA GLY A 168 -11.76 -1.36 -11.67
C GLY A 168 -10.30 -1.05 -12.00
N ASP A 169 -10.07 0.10 -12.63
CA ASP A 169 -8.72 0.61 -12.93
C ASP A 169 -8.09 1.20 -11.65
N PRO A 170 -6.99 0.61 -11.12
CA PRO A 170 -6.40 1.04 -9.86
C PRO A 170 -5.89 2.48 -9.86
N THR A 171 -5.69 3.11 -11.02
CA THR A 171 -5.16 4.49 -11.13
C THR A 171 -6.28 5.53 -11.13
N LYS A 172 -7.54 5.10 -11.05
CA LYS A 172 -8.72 5.96 -11.03
C LYS A 172 -9.53 5.71 -9.79
N LEU A 173 -10.04 6.79 -9.20
CA LEU A 173 -10.93 6.71 -8.07
C LEU A 173 -12.18 5.88 -8.44
N PRO A 174 -12.48 4.78 -7.72
CA PRO A 174 -13.67 3.98 -7.99
C PRO A 174 -14.95 4.80 -8.02
N GLU A 175 -15.81 4.56 -9.02
CA GLU A 175 -17.06 5.31 -9.19
C GLU A 175 -17.99 5.21 -7.97
N VAL A 176 -17.97 4.09 -7.26
CA VAL A 176 -18.74 3.90 -6.01
C VAL A 176 -18.42 4.95 -4.96
N ILE A 177 -17.21 5.52 -4.93
CA ILE A 177 -16.85 6.58 -3.97
C ILE A 177 -17.60 7.89 -4.26
N LYS A 178 -18.00 8.12 -5.52
CA LYS A 178 -18.75 9.32 -5.93
C LYS A 178 -20.24 9.21 -5.65
N GLU A 179 -20.73 7.99 -5.43
CA GLU A 179 -22.15 7.69 -5.27
C GLU A 179 -22.57 7.55 -3.81
N GLU A 180 -21.61 7.36 -2.90
CA GLU A 180 -21.86 7.02 -1.50
C GLU A 180 -21.62 8.20 -0.55
N ASP A 181 -22.37 8.22 0.55
CA ASP A 181 -22.38 9.34 1.51
C ASP A 181 -21.02 9.55 2.18
N PHE A 182 -20.29 8.46 2.44
CA PHE A 182 -18.96 8.52 3.01
C PHE A 182 -18.05 7.41 2.50
N ALA A 183 -16.79 7.74 2.25
CA ALA A 183 -15.77 6.77 1.86
C ALA A 183 -14.43 7.00 2.56
N ILE A 184 -13.77 5.89 2.88
CA ILE A 184 -12.35 5.85 3.25
C ILE A 184 -11.63 5.06 2.17
N VAL A 185 -10.68 5.71 1.51
CA VAL A 185 -9.93 5.17 0.38
C VAL A 185 -8.47 5.02 0.77
N MET A 186 -7.90 3.88 0.42
CA MET A 186 -6.50 3.56 0.65
C MET A 186 -5.77 3.54 -0.68
N SER A 187 -4.68 4.28 -0.75
CA SER A 187 -3.82 4.33 -1.92
C SER A 187 -2.35 4.14 -1.56
N VAL A 188 -1.57 3.73 -2.55
CA VAL A 188 -0.11 3.63 -2.48
C VAL A 188 0.51 4.37 -3.67
N GLU A 189 1.67 4.97 -3.45
CA GLU A 189 2.40 5.72 -4.47
C GLU A 189 3.90 5.64 -4.18
N ILE A 190 4.72 5.48 -5.23
CA ILE A 190 6.18 5.58 -5.12
C ILE A 190 6.58 7.04 -5.32
N LYS A 191 7.31 7.61 -4.35
CA LYS A 191 7.78 9.00 -4.37
C LYS A 191 9.25 9.12 -4.05
N ASP A 192 9.86 10.20 -4.53
CA ASP A 192 11.12 10.67 -3.97
C ASP A 192 10.91 11.17 -2.54
N LYS A 193 11.81 10.79 -1.63
CA LYS A 193 11.73 11.16 -0.20
C LYS A 193 11.69 12.67 0.02
N GLU A 194 12.32 13.44 -0.87
CA GLU A 194 12.34 14.90 -0.83
C GLU A 194 10.95 15.52 -1.06
N ASP A 195 10.07 14.84 -1.82
CA ASP A 195 8.75 15.35 -2.19
C ASP A 195 7.64 15.01 -1.18
N ILE A 196 7.93 14.19 -0.17
CA ILE A 196 6.90 13.69 0.77
C ILE A 196 6.47 14.77 1.77
N ASN A 197 7.36 15.73 2.09
CA ASN A 197 7.16 16.74 3.14
C ASN A 197 6.79 18.15 2.63
N HIS A 198 6.63 18.32 1.32
CA HIS A 198 6.22 19.56 0.68
C HIS A 198 4.74 19.51 0.25
#